data_AF-A0A1Y4HCG5-F1
#
_entry.id   AF-A0A1Y4HCG5-F1
#
_cell.length_a   1.000
_cell.length_b   1.000
_cell.length_c   1.000
_cell.angle_alpha   90.00
_cell.angle_beta   90.00
_cell.angle_gamma   90.00
#
_symmetry.space_group_name_H-M   'P 1'
#
loop_
_entity.id
_entity.type
_entity.pdbx_description
1 polymer ?
#
loop_
_entity_poly.entity_id
_entity_poly.type
_entity_poly.pdbx_seq_one_letter_code
_entity_poly.pdbx_strand_id
1 'polypeptide(L)'
;MFPNGAQVDEDGKTIVNNLWGGIKVESRIGADGQFITFPDEANRSAAKGAATHGFFYHTTDFLKEAAQKYSTLGENETFRFRDIQDEGFIRDTLDFLTNGSYTEQDVAAMKEQMEDVVLELAQQIKDGKEIDLSSVQTKLTIGGSEIGVGQLFELQSLGKDLEGVLNQTSVGQMDSFAYAQKGLAKSIGEYYGKDYGAVGEMFADGIGRLYEKSVQNIQKLNNSMNSGYGGIGWSQKENDSVHTGLEISDLFANLDCSSKDAFMADFNAKLSDMRTLVQQFGKKYNLSDTYLGIAGDMANLMKYI
;
A
#
# COMPACT_ATOMS: atom_id res chain seq x y z
N MET A 1 27.68 -3.99 16.73
CA MET A 1 26.87 -4.50 17.86
C MET A 1 25.81 -3.43 18.13
N PHE A 2 24.57 -3.66 17.72
CA PHE A 2 23.47 -2.71 17.92
C PHE A 2 22.90 -2.86 19.34
N PRO A 3 22.41 -1.79 19.99
CA PRO A 3 21.75 -1.91 21.28
C PRO A 3 20.39 -2.59 21.08
N ASN A 4 20.35 -3.90 21.35
CA ASN A 4 19.11 -4.65 21.55
C ASN A 4 18.49 -4.24 22.89
N GLY A 5 17.66 -3.20 22.88
CA GLY A 5 16.62 -3.01 23.88
C GLY A 5 15.28 -3.12 23.17
N ALA A 6 14.46 -4.10 23.55
CA ALA A 6 13.05 -4.11 23.17
C ALA A 6 12.44 -2.79 23.64
N GLN A 7 12.01 -1.95 22.71
CA GLN A 7 11.26 -0.75 23.06
C GLN A 7 9.84 -1.18 23.37
N VAL A 8 9.25 -0.65 24.44
CA VAL A 8 7.87 -0.88 24.82
C VAL A 8 7.12 0.44 24.71
N ASP A 9 5.92 0.42 24.14
CA ASP A 9 5.06 1.61 24.04
C ASP A 9 4.41 1.97 25.38
N GLU A 10 3.64 3.06 25.41
CA GLU A 10 2.95 3.57 26.61
C GLU A 10 1.94 2.55 27.19
N ASP A 11 1.53 1.57 26.40
CA ASP A 11 0.64 0.47 26.80
C ASP A 11 1.41 -0.79 27.27
N GLY A 12 2.74 -0.73 27.34
CA GLY A 12 3.60 -1.84 27.74
C GLY A 12 3.79 -2.93 26.67
N LYS A 13 3.46 -2.65 25.41
CA LYS A 13 3.60 -3.61 24.30
C LYS A 13 4.96 -3.49 23.62
N THR A 14 5.57 -4.63 23.31
CA THR A 14 6.86 -4.70 22.63
C THR A 14 6.75 -4.16 21.21
N ILE A 15 7.39 -3.01 20.98
CA ILE A 15 7.64 -2.44 19.67
C ILE A 15 8.74 -3.27 19.02
N VAL A 16 8.41 -3.95 17.93
CA VAL A 16 9.43 -4.62 17.12
C VAL A 16 9.76 -3.74 15.93
N ASN A 17 11.02 -3.34 15.89
CA ASN A 17 11.59 -2.72 14.70
C ASN A 17 11.77 -3.82 13.65
N ASN A 18 10.99 -3.80 12.57
CA ASN A 18 11.23 -4.71 11.45
C ASN A 18 12.61 -4.37 10.86
N LEU A 19 13.57 -5.24 11.09
CA LEU A 19 15.00 -4.92 11.04
C LEU A 19 15.59 -5.18 9.65
N TRP A 20 14.97 -4.71 8.56
CA TRP A 20 15.62 -4.67 7.25
C TRP A 20 15.09 -3.50 6.39
N GLY A 21 15.84 -2.39 6.41
CA GLY A 21 16.12 -1.60 5.20
C GLY A 21 15.26 -0.38 4.84
N GLY A 22 14.21 0.02 5.55
CA GLY A 22 13.39 1.21 5.19
C GLY A 22 12.91 2.09 6.35
N ILE A 23 12.24 3.21 6.02
CA ILE A 23 11.53 4.01 7.04
C ILE A 23 10.47 3.11 7.66
N LYS A 24 10.62 2.92 8.97
CA LYS A 24 9.99 1.85 9.74
C LYS A 24 8.49 2.00 9.78
N VAL A 25 7.78 0.92 9.47
CA VAL A 25 6.41 0.75 9.95
C VAL A 25 6.45 0.19 11.36
N GLU A 26 5.85 0.92 12.29
CA GLU A 26 5.63 0.43 13.64
C GLU A 26 4.63 -0.74 13.59
N SER A 27 5.00 -1.86 14.19
CA SER A 27 4.14 -3.04 14.32
C SER A 27 4.22 -3.56 15.75
N ARG A 28 3.11 -4.11 16.24
CA ARG A 28 3.02 -4.85 17.50
C ARG A 28 3.09 -6.35 17.22
N ILE A 29 3.58 -7.15 18.17
CA ILE A 29 3.45 -8.62 18.09
C ILE A 29 2.05 -9.00 18.59
N GLY A 30 1.26 -9.67 17.73
CA GLY A 30 -0.02 -10.28 18.05
C GLY A 30 0.09 -11.47 19.01
N ALA A 31 -1.04 -11.90 19.57
CA ALA A 31 -1.08 -13.03 20.52
C ALA A 31 -0.58 -14.36 19.93
N ASP A 32 -0.56 -14.46 18.60
CA ASP A 32 -0.09 -15.59 17.80
C ASP A 32 1.40 -15.46 17.38
N GLY A 33 2.08 -14.39 17.78
CA GLY A 33 3.47 -14.12 17.42
C GLY A 33 3.65 -13.40 16.08
N GLN A 34 2.58 -13.03 15.36
CA GLN A 34 2.67 -12.32 14.09
C GLN A 34 2.79 -10.81 14.25
N PHE A 35 3.37 -10.12 13.28
CA PHE A 35 3.42 -8.65 13.26
C PHE A 35 2.07 -8.09 12.81
N ILE A 36 1.49 -7.23 13.63
CA ILE A 36 0.25 -6.50 13.34
C ILE A 36 0.60 -5.02 13.28
N THR A 37 0.23 -4.35 12.19
CA THR A 37 0.26 -2.90 12.09
C THR A 37 -1.17 -2.38 12.13
N PHE A 38 -1.41 -1.44 13.04
CA PHE A 38 -2.69 -0.73 13.17
C PHE A 38 -2.70 0.56 12.34
N PRO A 39 -3.88 1.11 11.98
CA PRO A 39 -3.99 2.35 11.20
C PRO A 39 -3.17 3.51 11.77
N ASP A 40 -3.24 3.77 13.08
CA ASP A 40 -2.49 4.83 13.74
C ASP A 40 -0.97 4.63 13.64
N GLU A 41 -0.50 3.39 13.69
CA GLU A 41 0.92 3.06 13.53
C GLU A 41 1.39 3.31 12.09
N ALA A 42 0.58 2.94 11.11
CA ALA A 42 0.83 3.25 9.71
C ALA A 42 0.86 4.76 9.48
N ASN A 43 -0.08 5.52 10.04
CA ASN A 43 -0.11 6.99 9.94
C ASN A 43 1.12 7.64 10.60
N ARG A 44 1.53 7.20 11.79
CA ARG A 44 2.78 7.67 12.43
C ARG A 44 4.01 7.35 11.56
N SER A 45 4.02 6.19 10.92
CA SER A 45 5.12 5.78 10.04
C SER A 45 5.14 6.60 8.74
N ALA A 46 3.96 6.87 8.17
CA ALA A 46 3.78 7.76 7.02
C ALA A 46 4.26 9.18 7.31
N ALA A 47 3.98 9.72 8.50
CA ALA A 47 4.47 11.01 8.97
C ALA A 47 6.00 11.06 9.12
N LYS A 48 6.63 9.90 9.37
CA LYS A 48 8.11 9.75 9.37
C LYS A 48 8.68 9.55 7.97
N GLY A 49 7.84 9.44 6.93
CA GLY A 49 8.22 9.29 5.53
C GLY A 49 8.09 7.88 4.96
N ALA A 50 7.52 6.92 5.70
CA ALA A 50 7.26 5.58 5.15
C ALA A 50 6.27 5.65 3.98
N ALA A 51 6.43 4.72 3.02
CA ALA A 51 5.51 4.58 1.90
C ALA A 51 4.31 3.73 2.33
N THR A 52 3.51 4.24 3.26
CA THR A 52 2.36 3.56 3.86
C THR A 52 1.24 4.57 4.18
N HIS A 53 0.05 4.08 4.52
CA HIS A 53 -1.09 4.89 4.94
C HIS A 53 -2.07 4.09 5.83
N GLY A 54 -2.68 4.73 6.83
CA GLY A 54 -3.62 4.09 7.77
C GLY A 54 -4.84 3.46 7.09
N PHE A 55 -5.29 4.07 5.99
CA PHE A 55 -6.37 3.56 5.13
C PHE A 55 -6.29 2.05 4.86
N PHE A 56 -5.10 1.49 4.60
CA PHE A 56 -4.93 0.09 4.24
C PHE A 56 -5.01 -0.90 5.40
N TYR A 57 -5.06 -0.41 6.64
CA TYR A 57 -5.00 -1.24 7.85
C TYR A 57 -6.32 -1.25 8.63
N HIS A 58 -7.34 -0.55 8.12
CA HIS A 58 -8.69 -0.63 8.66
C HIS A 58 -9.35 -1.94 8.21
N THR A 59 -10.00 -2.65 9.13
CA THR A 59 -10.75 -3.87 8.80
C THR A 59 -12.22 -3.54 8.53
N THR A 60 -12.94 -4.47 7.90
CA THR A 60 -14.40 -4.37 7.74
C THR A 60 -15.18 -4.77 9.00
N ASP A 61 -14.50 -5.18 10.08
CA ASP A 61 -15.17 -5.83 11.20
C ASP A 61 -16.09 -4.87 11.95
N PHE A 62 -15.74 -3.59 12.02
CA PHE A 62 -16.60 -2.57 12.64
C PHE A 62 -17.97 -2.49 11.94
N LEU A 63 -18.02 -2.60 10.60
CA LEU A 63 -19.27 -2.65 9.83
C LEU A 63 -20.10 -3.88 10.20
N LYS A 64 -19.46 -5.04 10.29
CA LYS A 64 -20.13 -6.31 10.62
C LYS A 64 -20.66 -6.32 12.05
N GLU A 65 -19.85 -5.88 13.00
CA GLU A 65 -20.24 -5.76 14.40
C GLU A 65 -21.38 -4.76 14.61
N ALA A 66 -21.34 -3.63 13.91
CA ALA A 66 -22.41 -2.65 13.91
C ALA A 66 -23.69 -3.26 13.32
N ALA A 67 -23.61 -3.89 12.14
CA ALA A 67 -24.75 -4.53 11.47
C ALA A 67 -25.40 -5.61 12.35
N GLN A 68 -24.60 -6.43 13.04
CA GLN A 68 -25.10 -7.44 13.98
C GLN A 68 -25.86 -6.83 15.17
N LYS A 69 -25.40 -5.70 15.71
CA LYS A 69 -26.14 -5.02 16.78
C LYS A 69 -27.45 -4.46 16.26
N TYR A 70 -27.41 -3.80 15.10
CA TYR A 70 -28.60 -3.20 14.47
C TYR A 70 -29.64 -4.23 14.02
N SER A 71 -29.23 -5.44 13.67
CA SER A 71 -30.15 -6.50 13.26
C SER A 71 -31.06 -6.97 14.40
N THR A 72 -30.67 -6.74 15.65
CA THR A 72 -31.44 -7.12 16.85
C THR A 72 -32.48 -6.08 17.29
N LEU A 73 -32.47 -4.88 16.70
CA LEU A 73 -33.38 -3.79 17.05
C LEU A 73 -34.80 -4.03 16.52
N GLY A 74 -35.78 -3.77 17.38
CA GLY A 74 -37.19 -3.67 17.02
C GLY A 74 -37.47 -2.49 16.06
N GLU A 75 -38.62 -2.50 15.40
CA GLU A 75 -38.98 -1.52 14.34
C GLU A 75 -38.92 -0.04 14.78
N ASN A 76 -38.97 0.25 16.09
CA ASN A 76 -38.95 1.59 16.66
C ASN A 76 -37.73 1.84 17.58
N GLU A 77 -36.73 0.96 17.55
CA GLU A 77 -35.52 1.09 18.36
C GLU A 77 -34.37 1.63 17.50
N THR A 78 -33.68 2.65 17.99
CA THR A 78 -32.48 3.21 17.35
C THR A 78 -31.29 3.02 18.27
N PHE A 79 -30.30 2.26 17.82
CA PHE A 79 -29.08 2.02 18.59
C PHE A 79 -28.07 3.12 18.31
N ARG A 80 -28.00 4.14 19.17
CA ARG A 80 -26.93 5.15 19.08
C ARG A 80 -25.62 4.60 19.63
N PHE A 81 -24.97 3.71 18.88
CA PHE A 81 -23.59 3.32 19.19
C PHE A 81 -22.71 4.57 19.02
N ARG A 82 -21.88 4.87 20.02
CA ARG A 82 -20.61 5.56 19.73
C ARG A 82 -19.81 4.57 18.89
N ASP A 83 -19.36 4.98 17.70
CA ASP A 83 -18.38 4.25 16.87
C ASP A 83 -18.92 3.36 15.72
N ILE A 84 -20.17 3.52 15.24
CA ILE A 84 -20.61 2.86 13.97
C ILE A 84 -19.76 3.32 12.78
N GLN A 85 -19.35 4.57 12.85
CA GLN A 85 -18.82 5.31 11.72
C GLN A 85 -17.30 5.23 11.60
N ASP A 86 -16.61 4.49 12.48
CA ASP A 86 -15.14 4.48 12.64
C ASP A 86 -14.47 5.74 12.07
N GLU A 87 -14.44 6.81 12.86
CA GLU A 87 -13.94 8.10 12.38
C GLU A 87 -12.49 8.03 11.88
N GLY A 88 -11.70 7.07 12.39
CA GLY A 88 -10.37 6.78 11.89
C GLY A 88 -10.41 6.27 10.45
N PHE A 89 -11.28 5.30 10.16
CA PHE A 89 -11.50 4.80 8.80
C PHE A 89 -11.92 5.93 7.85
N ILE A 90 -12.95 6.70 8.22
CA ILE A 90 -13.45 7.81 7.39
C ILE A 90 -12.35 8.81 7.07
N ARG A 91 -11.64 9.28 8.09
CA ARG A 91 -10.58 10.28 7.91
C ARG A 91 -9.43 9.73 7.09
N ASP A 92 -9.01 8.49 7.32
CA ASP A 92 -7.93 7.87 6.55
C ASP A 92 -8.32 7.61 5.08
N THR A 93 -9.58 7.21 4.82
CA THR A 93 -10.10 7.05 3.46
C THR A 93 -10.10 8.39 2.73
N LEU A 94 -10.68 9.43 3.35
CA LEU A 94 -10.72 10.77 2.76
C LEU A 94 -9.30 11.33 2.57
N ASP A 95 -8.42 11.20 3.56
CA ASP A 95 -7.04 11.69 3.48
C ASP A 95 -6.26 10.99 2.35
N PHE A 96 -6.33 9.66 2.27
CA PHE A 96 -5.62 8.90 1.25
C PHE A 96 -6.09 9.27 -0.15
N LEU A 97 -7.40 9.24 -0.41
CA LEU A 97 -7.94 9.42 -1.75
C LEU A 97 -7.91 10.88 -2.20
N THR A 98 -8.16 11.83 -1.29
CA THR A 98 -8.16 13.26 -1.63
C THR A 98 -6.82 13.95 -1.41
N ASN A 99 -5.79 13.20 -0.98
CA ASN A 99 -4.48 13.75 -0.59
C ASN A 99 -4.61 14.84 0.50
N GLY A 100 -5.46 14.59 1.49
CA GLY A 100 -5.78 15.53 2.57
C GLY A 100 -6.68 16.69 2.17
N SER A 101 -7.17 16.74 0.92
CA SER A 101 -8.08 17.78 0.43
C SER A 101 -9.55 17.43 0.71
N TYR A 102 -9.91 17.29 1.98
CA TYR A 102 -11.27 17.08 2.44
C TYR A 102 -11.63 18.03 3.60
N THR A 103 -12.92 18.14 3.89
CA THR A 103 -13.47 19.04 4.92
C THR A 103 -14.22 18.24 6.00
N GLU A 104 -14.53 18.89 7.13
CA GLU A 104 -15.42 18.28 8.14
C GLU A 104 -16.83 18.03 7.60
N GLN A 105 -17.26 18.74 6.55
CA GLN A 105 -18.52 18.44 5.87
C GLN A 105 -18.45 17.11 5.13
N ASP A 106 -17.32 16.80 4.49
CA ASP A 106 -17.10 15.51 3.83
C ASP A 106 -17.06 14.37 4.87
N VAL A 107 -16.41 14.60 6.02
CA VAL A 107 -16.42 13.65 7.15
C VAL A 107 -17.84 13.41 7.64
N ALA A 108 -18.63 14.47 7.86
CA ALA A 108 -20.02 14.36 8.32
C ALA A 108 -20.91 13.64 7.30
N ALA A 109 -20.75 13.92 6.01
CA ALA A 109 -21.50 13.25 4.95
C ALA A 109 -21.17 11.75 4.88
N MET A 110 -19.88 11.39 4.93
CA MET A 110 -19.46 9.99 4.91
C MET A 110 -19.91 9.25 6.17
N LYS A 111 -19.98 9.93 7.32
CA LYS A 111 -20.55 9.39 8.57
C LYS A 111 -22.01 8.97 8.40
N GLU A 112 -22.84 9.83 7.83
CA GLU A 112 -24.25 9.52 7.54
C GLU A 112 -24.37 8.35 6.54
N GLN A 113 -23.58 8.36 5.48
CA GLN A 113 -23.56 7.28 4.48
C GLN A 113 -23.14 5.94 5.11
N MET A 114 -22.18 5.94 6.03
CA MET A 114 -21.76 4.73 6.73
C MET A 114 -22.85 4.16 7.66
N GLU A 115 -23.70 5.01 8.22
CA GLU A 115 -24.88 4.54 8.96
C GLU A 115 -25.87 3.82 8.04
N ASP A 116 -26.16 4.41 6.87
CA ASP A 116 -27.03 3.80 5.86
C ASP A 116 -26.49 2.43 5.39
N VAL A 117 -25.18 2.34 5.17
CA VAL A 117 -24.50 1.06 4.87
C VAL A 117 -24.75 0.04 5.97
N VAL A 118 -24.57 0.41 7.24
CA VAL A 118 -24.77 -0.51 8.37
C VAL A 118 -26.23 -0.95 8.49
N LEU A 119 -27.19 -0.07 8.20
CA LEU A 119 -28.60 -0.41 8.18
C LEU A 119 -28.94 -1.42 7.07
N GLU A 120 -28.38 -1.25 5.87
CA GLU A 120 -28.53 -2.22 4.79
C GLU A 120 -27.93 -3.58 5.14
N LEU A 121 -26.72 -3.60 5.71
CA LEU A 121 -26.08 -4.84 6.16
C LEU A 121 -26.87 -5.51 7.29
N ALA A 122 -27.42 -4.74 8.22
CA ALA A 122 -28.29 -5.26 9.28
C ALA A 122 -29.56 -5.89 8.71
N GLN A 123 -30.11 -5.31 7.64
CA GLN A 123 -31.27 -5.87 6.95
C GLN A 123 -30.94 -7.20 6.26
N GLN A 124 -29.75 -7.35 5.67
CA GLN A 124 -29.29 -8.65 5.15
C GLN A 124 -29.32 -9.73 6.23
N ILE A 125 -28.85 -9.41 7.44
CA ILE A 125 -28.87 -10.33 8.59
C ILE A 125 -30.33 -10.66 8.99
N LYS A 126 -31.21 -9.65 9.07
CA LYS A 126 -32.65 -9.85 9.38
C LYS A 126 -33.34 -10.75 8.34
N ASP A 127 -32.93 -10.67 7.08
CA ASP A 127 -33.39 -11.52 5.99
C ASP A 127 -32.80 -12.94 6.03
N GLY A 128 -31.91 -13.25 6.97
CA GLY A 128 -31.22 -14.54 7.07
C GLY A 128 -30.12 -14.75 6.03
N LYS A 129 -29.59 -13.68 5.43
CA LYS A 129 -28.50 -13.71 4.44
C LYS A 129 -27.15 -13.53 5.15
N GLU A 130 -26.08 -14.00 4.49
CA GLU A 130 -24.72 -13.63 4.87
C GLU A 130 -24.45 -12.16 4.53
N ILE A 131 -23.56 -11.53 5.30
CA ILE A 131 -23.15 -10.14 5.06
C ILE A 131 -22.33 -10.08 3.75
N ASP A 132 -22.80 -9.28 2.80
CA ASP A 132 -22.16 -9.04 1.52
C ASP A 132 -22.08 -7.53 1.22
N LEU A 133 -20.85 -6.99 1.28
CA LEU A 133 -20.55 -5.59 0.99
C LEU A 133 -20.78 -5.21 -0.48
N SER A 134 -20.70 -6.16 -1.41
CA SER A 134 -20.89 -5.89 -2.84
C SER A 134 -22.36 -5.66 -3.20
N SER A 135 -23.29 -6.11 -2.36
CA SER A 135 -24.73 -5.95 -2.54
C SER A 135 -25.31 -4.68 -1.93
N VAL A 136 -24.51 -3.94 -1.15
CA VAL A 136 -24.89 -2.65 -0.56
C VAL A 136 -25.15 -1.63 -1.67
N GLN A 137 -26.30 -0.95 -1.59
CA GLN A 137 -26.73 0.06 -2.57
C GLN A 137 -26.24 1.46 -2.23
N THR A 138 -26.11 1.78 -0.94
CA THR A 138 -25.52 3.04 -0.48
C THR A 138 -24.11 3.20 -1.03
N LYS A 139 -23.84 4.40 -1.54
CA LYS A 139 -22.53 4.82 -2.03
C LYS A 139 -21.90 5.83 -1.09
N LEU A 140 -20.57 5.82 -1.06
CA LEU A 140 -19.77 6.77 -0.31
C LEU A 140 -19.32 7.90 -1.25
N THR A 141 -19.42 9.15 -0.79
CA THR A 141 -18.97 10.32 -1.54
C THR A 141 -17.56 10.73 -1.12
N ILE A 142 -16.62 10.69 -2.06
CA ILE A 142 -15.19 10.97 -1.85
C ILE A 142 -14.71 11.93 -2.94
N GLY A 143 -14.22 13.10 -2.55
CA GLY A 143 -13.76 14.12 -3.50
C GLY A 143 -14.82 14.54 -4.52
N GLY A 144 -16.10 14.53 -4.12
CA GLY A 144 -17.25 14.83 -4.99
C GLY A 144 -17.67 13.70 -5.95
N SER A 145 -17.05 12.53 -5.86
CA SER A 145 -17.37 11.34 -6.66
C SER A 145 -17.94 10.23 -5.79
N GLU A 146 -18.73 9.33 -6.38
CA GLU A 146 -19.36 8.22 -5.64
C GLU A 146 -18.63 6.90 -5.88
N ILE A 147 -18.55 6.04 -4.85
CA ILE A 147 -18.07 4.66 -4.95
C ILE A 147 -18.93 3.72 -4.09
N GLY A 148 -19.16 2.49 -4.55
CA GLY A 148 -19.79 1.46 -3.72
C GLY A 148 -18.87 0.97 -2.61
N VAL A 149 -19.43 0.55 -1.47
CA VAL A 149 -18.63 0.08 -0.33
C VAL A 149 -17.76 -1.12 -0.69
N GLY A 150 -18.32 -2.14 -1.35
CA GLY A 150 -17.55 -3.30 -1.81
C GLY A 150 -16.36 -2.89 -2.70
N GLN A 151 -16.59 -1.97 -3.63
CA GLN A 151 -15.56 -1.44 -4.53
C GLN A 151 -14.45 -0.68 -3.78
N LEU A 152 -14.80 0.11 -2.76
CA LEU A 152 -13.82 0.80 -1.94
C LEU A 152 -12.91 -0.19 -1.19
N PHE A 153 -13.48 -1.27 -0.66
CA PHE A 153 -12.71 -2.32 0.03
C PHE A 153 -11.87 -3.17 -0.93
N GLU A 154 -12.31 -3.37 -2.17
CA GLU A 154 -11.47 -3.96 -3.23
C GLU A 154 -10.23 -3.10 -3.51
N LEU A 155 -10.41 -1.79 -3.68
CA LEU A 155 -9.31 -0.84 -3.83
C LEU A 155 -8.40 -0.81 -2.60
N GLN A 156 -8.96 -0.83 -1.39
CA GLN A 156 -8.20 -0.90 -0.15
C GLN A 156 -7.33 -2.17 -0.09
N SER A 157 -7.91 -3.33 -0.41
CA SER A 157 -7.19 -4.60 -0.41
C SER A 157 -6.07 -4.62 -1.45
N LEU A 158 -6.35 -4.17 -2.68
CA LEU A 158 -5.33 -4.04 -3.71
C LEU A 158 -4.22 -3.09 -3.24
N GLY A 159 -4.59 -1.91 -2.75
CA GLY A 159 -3.64 -0.92 -2.27
C GLY A 159 -2.77 -1.43 -1.12
N LYS A 160 -3.31 -2.32 -0.27
CA LYS A 160 -2.55 -2.97 0.80
C LYS A 160 -1.45 -3.88 0.26
N ASP A 161 -1.74 -4.65 -0.78
CA ASP A 161 -0.75 -5.52 -1.44
C ASP A 161 0.34 -4.68 -2.13
N LEU A 162 -0.06 -3.60 -2.80
CA LEU A 162 0.86 -2.66 -3.46
C LEU A 162 1.75 -1.92 -2.44
N GLU A 163 1.17 -1.44 -1.34
CA GLU A 163 1.88 -0.82 -0.22
C GLU A 163 2.95 -1.77 0.34
N GLY A 164 2.64 -3.05 0.51
CA GLY A 164 3.58 -4.06 0.98
C GLY A 164 4.85 -4.18 0.12
N VAL A 165 4.75 -3.92 -1.18
CA VAL A 165 5.90 -3.87 -2.11
C VAL A 165 6.61 -2.53 -2.04
N LEU A 166 5.86 -1.43 -2.05
CA LEU A 166 6.40 -0.07 -2.05
C LEU A 166 7.16 0.26 -0.75
N ASN A 167 6.71 -0.29 0.37
CA ASN A 167 7.27 0.02 1.67
C ASN A 167 8.58 -0.74 1.98
N GLN A 168 8.87 -1.81 1.25
CA GLN A 168 10.18 -2.46 1.32
C GLN A 168 11.27 -1.48 0.88
N THR A 169 12.39 -1.44 1.56
CA THR A 169 13.53 -0.64 1.09
C THR A 169 14.77 -1.48 1.30
N SER A 170 15.57 -1.64 0.26
CA SER A 170 16.83 -2.37 0.29
C SER A 170 17.72 -1.75 -0.75
N VAL A 171 18.99 -1.62 -0.42
CA VAL A 171 19.93 -0.87 -1.24
C VAL A 171 21.30 -1.57 -1.18
N GLY A 172 22.10 -1.43 -2.24
CA GLY A 172 23.53 -1.78 -2.26
C GLY A 172 23.84 -3.11 -2.96
N GLN A 173 22.87 -4.00 -3.10
CA GLN A 173 22.96 -5.12 -4.03
C GLN A 173 22.00 -4.92 -5.20
N MET A 174 22.36 -5.49 -6.36
CA MET A 174 21.49 -5.51 -7.52
C MET A 174 20.38 -6.51 -7.26
N ASP A 175 19.16 -6.03 -7.17
CA ASP A 175 17.95 -6.82 -7.04
C ASP A 175 16.93 -6.30 -8.07
N SER A 176 17.18 -6.64 -9.34
CA SER A 176 16.36 -6.15 -10.46
C SER A 176 14.89 -6.51 -10.31
N PHE A 177 14.59 -7.68 -9.75
CA PHE A 177 13.24 -8.09 -9.42
C PHE A 177 12.55 -7.12 -8.45
N ALA A 178 13.14 -6.86 -7.28
CA ALA A 178 12.52 -5.98 -6.28
C ALA A 178 12.32 -4.54 -6.80
N TYR A 179 13.27 -4.01 -7.57
CA TYR A 179 13.13 -2.70 -8.19
C TYR A 179 12.02 -2.65 -9.25
N ALA A 180 11.94 -3.69 -10.10
CA ALA A 180 10.87 -3.81 -11.10
C ALA A 180 9.49 -3.94 -10.45
N GLN A 181 9.36 -4.73 -9.37
CA GLN A 181 8.10 -4.85 -8.62
C GLN A 181 7.60 -3.50 -8.08
N LYS A 182 8.49 -2.61 -7.66
CA LYS A 182 8.11 -1.27 -7.21
C LYS A 182 7.49 -0.42 -8.31
N GLY A 183 8.09 -0.45 -9.49
CA GLY A 183 7.54 0.22 -10.67
C GLY A 183 6.19 -0.38 -11.05
N LEU A 184 6.13 -1.72 -11.12
CA LEU A 184 4.90 -2.45 -11.40
C LEU A 184 3.79 -2.11 -10.42
N ALA A 185 4.08 -1.92 -9.13
CA ALA A 185 3.06 -1.58 -8.16
C ALA A 185 2.34 -0.27 -8.50
N LYS A 186 3.06 0.75 -9.01
CA LYS A 186 2.44 1.99 -9.51
C LYS A 186 1.56 1.72 -10.73
N SER A 187 2.09 1.04 -11.74
CA SER A 187 1.34 0.75 -12.97
C SER A 187 0.12 -0.16 -12.73
N ILE A 188 0.18 -1.09 -11.78
CA ILE A 188 -0.96 -1.93 -11.37
C ILE A 188 -2.04 -1.04 -10.72
N GLY A 189 -1.64 -0.14 -9.81
CA GLY A 189 -2.57 0.83 -9.21
C GLY A 189 -3.28 1.68 -10.28
N GLU A 190 -2.54 2.16 -11.27
CA GLU A 190 -3.08 2.92 -12.41
C GLU A 190 -3.98 2.08 -13.32
N TYR A 191 -3.61 0.83 -13.62
CA TYR A 191 -4.40 -0.05 -14.48
C TYR A 191 -5.74 -0.41 -13.85
N TYR A 192 -5.73 -0.90 -12.60
CA TYR A 192 -6.95 -1.31 -11.91
C TYR A 192 -7.81 -0.13 -11.48
N GLY A 193 -7.23 1.03 -11.16
CA GLY A 193 -7.98 2.23 -10.81
C GLY A 193 -8.98 2.66 -11.89
N LYS A 194 -8.70 2.39 -13.17
CA LYS A 194 -9.54 2.82 -14.31
C LYS A 194 -10.98 2.33 -14.23
N ASP A 195 -11.20 1.16 -13.64
CA ASP A 195 -12.52 0.55 -13.55
C ASP A 195 -13.41 1.21 -12.47
N TYR A 196 -12.85 2.11 -11.66
CA TYR A 196 -13.52 2.77 -10.52
C TYR A 196 -13.73 4.28 -10.73
N GLY A 197 -13.64 4.76 -11.97
CA GLY A 197 -13.89 6.15 -12.32
C GLY A 197 -12.99 7.14 -11.57
N ALA A 198 -13.52 8.30 -11.20
CA ALA A 198 -12.74 9.36 -10.54
C ALA A 198 -12.18 8.96 -9.16
N VAL A 199 -12.86 8.08 -8.41
CA VAL A 199 -12.31 7.55 -7.14
C VAL A 199 -11.14 6.60 -7.44
N GLY A 200 -11.21 5.86 -8.54
CA GLY A 200 -10.11 5.06 -9.03
C GLY A 200 -8.88 5.87 -9.48
N GLU A 201 -9.10 7.03 -10.10
CA GLU A 201 -8.02 7.99 -10.42
C GLU A 201 -7.37 8.53 -9.13
N MET A 202 -8.17 8.90 -8.13
CA MET A 202 -7.68 9.30 -6.79
C MET A 202 -6.86 8.20 -6.12
N PHE A 203 -7.30 6.94 -6.25
CA PHE A 203 -6.57 5.78 -5.75
C PHE A 203 -5.23 5.61 -6.47
N ALA A 204 -5.22 5.67 -7.81
CA ALA A 204 -4.01 5.58 -8.62
C ALA A 204 -3.00 6.68 -8.25
N ASP A 205 -3.46 7.92 -8.10
CA ASP A 205 -2.65 9.04 -7.60
C ASP A 205 -2.09 8.77 -6.19
N GLY A 206 -2.89 8.17 -5.32
CA GLY A 206 -2.48 7.73 -3.98
C GLY A 206 -1.33 6.72 -4.02
N ILE A 207 -1.45 5.69 -4.85
CA ILE A 207 -0.37 4.71 -5.08
C ILE A 207 0.86 5.38 -5.70
N GLY A 208 0.67 6.32 -6.64
CA GLY A 208 1.76 7.13 -7.21
C GLY A 208 2.56 7.88 -6.15
N ARG A 209 1.88 8.53 -5.20
CA ARG A 209 2.54 9.19 -4.05
C ARG A 209 3.31 8.21 -3.16
N LEU A 210 2.79 7.00 -2.93
CA LEU A 210 3.52 5.97 -2.20
C LEU A 210 4.77 5.50 -2.94
N TYR A 211 4.67 5.34 -4.26
CA TYR A 211 5.80 5.00 -5.12
C TYR A 211 6.90 6.07 -5.05
N GLU A 212 6.55 7.34 -5.18
CA GLU A 212 7.50 8.45 -5.06
C GLU A 212 8.19 8.45 -3.68
N LYS A 213 7.43 8.24 -2.59
CA LYS A 213 8.01 8.08 -1.25
C LYS A 213 8.97 6.89 -1.17
N SER A 214 8.64 5.76 -1.80
CA SER A 214 9.51 4.58 -1.87
C SER A 214 10.85 4.90 -2.53
N VAL A 215 10.81 5.55 -3.69
CA VAL A 215 12.02 5.99 -4.43
C VAL A 215 12.84 6.96 -3.59
N GLN A 216 12.21 7.94 -2.95
CA GLN A 216 12.90 8.89 -2.07
C GLN A 216 13.57 8.18 -0.88
N ASN A 217 12.95 7.15 -0.31
CA ASN A 217 13.52 6.39 0.80
C ASN A 217 14.74 5.57 0.39
N ILE A 218 14.71 4.96 -0.80
CA ILE A 218 15.85 4.30 -1.42
C ILE A 218 17.01 5.29 -1.60
N GLN A 219 16.74 6.47 -2.17
CA GLN A 219 17.74 7.51 -2.39
C GLN A 219 18.33 8.04 -1.08
N LYS A 220 17.49 8.31 -0.08
CA LYS A 220 17.94 8.74 1.27
C LYS A 220 18.85 7.70 1.91
N LEU A 221 18.48 6.42 1.83
CA LEU A 221 19.28 5.35 2.41
C LEU A 221 20.61 5.16 1.67
N ASN A 222 20.60 5.18 0.34
CA ASN A 222 21.81 5.16 -0.48
C ASN A 222 22.77 6.31 -0.12
N ASN A 223 22.26 7.53 -0.01
CA ASN A 223 23.05 8.71 0.37
C ASN A 223 23.63 8.60 1.79
N SER A 224 22.85 8.09 2.75
CA SER A 224 23.32 7.84 4.11
C SER A 224 24.48 6.84 4.12
N MET A 225 24.35 5.74 3.37
CA MET A 225 25.40 4.73 3.26
C MET A 225 26.67 5.27 2.58
N ASN A 226 26.53 6.09 1.55
CA ASN A 226 27.66 6.79 0.90
C ASN A 226 28.42 7.71 1.83
N SER A 227 27.71 8.39 2.74
CA SER A 227 28.31 9.28 3.73
C SER A 227 29.10 8.55 4.84
N GLY A 228 29.18 7.21 4.77
CA GLY A 228 29.99 6.40 5.67
C GLY A 228 29.27 5.99 6.94
N TYR A 229 28.01 5.54 6.84
CA TYR A 229 27.28 4.96 7.98
C TYR A 229 28.09 3.80 8.60
N GLY A 230 28.69 4.03 9.77
CA GLY A 230 29.58 3.05 10.44
C GLY A 230 31.05 3.07 10.01
N GLY A 231 31.52 4.09 9.29
CA GLY A 231 32.94 4.33 8.99
C GLY A 231 33.48 3.70 7.69
N ILE A 232 32.64 2.99 6.94
CA ILE A 232 32.98 2.46 5.60
C ILE A 232 31.85 2.87 4.65
N GLY A 233 32.13 3.80 3.75
CA GLY A 233 31.20 4.19 2.70
C GLY A 233 31.06 3.09 1.65
N TRP A 234 29.95 3.13 0.91
CA TRP A 234 29.74 2.24 -0.22
C TRP A 234 30.73 2.47 -1.35
N SER A 235 31.06 1.40 -2.08
CA SER A 235 31.84 1.53 -3.31
C SER A 235 30.98 2.10 -4.43
N GLN A 236 31.63 2.49 -5.51
CA GLN A 236 30.95 2.92 -6.73
C GLN A 236 30.00 1.84 -7.28
N LYS A 237 30.31 0.55 -7.06
CA LYS A 237 29.47 -0.56 -7.55
C LYS A 237 28.12 -0.60 -6.84
N GLU A 238 28.09 -0.44 -5.52
CA GLU A 238 26.83 -0.44 -4.78
C GLU A 238 25.96 0.78 -5.16
N ASN A 239 26.59 1.93 -5.41
CA ASN A 239 25.90 3.12 -5.93
C ASN A 239 25.28 2.92 -7.31
N ASP A 240 26.08 2.45 -8.26
CA ASP A 240 25.61 2.22 -9.62
C ASP A 240 24.53 1.14 -9.66
N SER A 241 24.57 0.19 -8.72
CA SER A 241 23.53 -0.82 -8.54
C SER A 241 22.20 -0.20 -8.14
N VAL A 242 22.19 0.75 -7.19
CA VAL A 242 20.96 1.46 -6.80
C VAL A 242 20.45 2.33 -7.93
N HIS A 243 21.33 3.05 -8.63
CA HIS A 243 20.94 3.86 -9.78
C HIS A 243 20.31 3.03 -10.90
N THR A 244 20.95 1.93 -11.28
CA THR A 244 20.41 1.01 -12.29
C THR A 244 19.08 0.39 -11.81
N GLY A 245 18.97 0.05 -10.52
CA GLY A 245 17.73 -0.42 -9.93
C GLY A 245 16.60 0.62 -10.02
N LEU A 246 16.87 1.89 -9.71
CA LEU A 246 15.89 2.96 -9.84
C LEU A 246 15.47 3.20 -11.29
N GLU A 247 16.40 3.09 -12.26
CA GLU A 247 16.06 3.12 -13.69
C GLU A 247 15.13 1.96 -14.08
N ILE A 248 15.40 0.74 -13.58
CA ILE A 248 14.50 -0.41 -13.79
C ILE A 248 13.13 -0.14 -13.18
N SER A 249 13.08 0.43 -11.97
CA SER A 249 11.82 0.79 -11.33
C SER A 249 11.02 1.79 -12.17
N ASP A 250 11.69 2.80 -12.73
CA ASP A 250 11.05 3.80 -13.60
C ASP A 250 10.52 3.19 -14.91
N LEU A 251 11.22 2.22 -15.51
CA LEU A 251 10.71 1.50 -16.68
C LEU A 251 9.33 0.88 -16.44
N PHE A 252 9.17 0.20 -15.29
CA PHE A 252 7.91 -0.48 -14.95
C PHE A 252 6.87 0.44 -14.29
N ALA A 253 7.27 1.63 -13.83
CA ALA A 253 6.38 2.65 -13.29
C ALA A 253 5.57 3.39 -14.36
N ASN A 254 5.96 3.25 -15.63
CA ASN A 254 5.40 3.99 -16.77
C ASN A 254 4.88 3.04 -17.85
N LEU A 255 4.19 1.96 -17.45
CA LEU A 255 3.58 1.03 -18.40
C LEU A 255 2.33 1.62 -19.06
N ASP A 256 2.09 1.25 -20.32
CA ASP A 256 0.84 1.57 -20.99
C ASP A 256 -0.37 0.85 -20.36
N CYS A 257 -1.07 1.55 -19.47
CA CYS A 257 -2.23 1.01 -18.78
C CYS A 257 -3.53 1.13 -19.59
N SER A 258 -3.51 1.52 -20.87
CA SER A 258 -4.73 1.81 -21.66
C SER A 258 -5.63 0.60 -21.90
N SER A 259 -5.06 -0.60 -21.95
CA SER A 259 -5.79 -1.87 -22.07
C SER A 259 -4.90 -3.02 -21.60
N LYS A 260 -5.49 -4.20 -21.34
CA LYS A 260 -4.73 -5.39 -20.97
C LYS A 260 -3.66 -5.75 -22.02
N ASP A 261 -4.00 -5.67 -23.30
CA ASP A 261 -3.07 -6.02 -24.38
C ASP A 261 -1.92 -5.01 -24.48
N ALA A 262 -2.22 -3.72 -24.34
CA ALA A 262 -1.20 -2.67 -24.31
C ALA A 262 -0.27 -2.82 -23.10
N PHE A 263 -0.84 -3.08 -21.92
CA PHE A 263 -0.09 -3.30 -20.68
C PHE A 263 0.86 -4.49 -20.82
N MET A 264 0.38 -5.62 -21.33
CA MET A 264 1.20 -6.81 -21.52
C MET A 264 2.25 -6.62 -22.63
N ALA A 265 1.93 -5.90 -23.70
CA ALA A 265 2.88 -5.59 -24.75
C ALA A 265 4.03 -4.72 -24.23
N ASP A 266 3.70 -3.65 -23.51
CA ASP A 266 4.70 -2.74 -22.95
C ASP A 266 5.51 -3.42 -21.84
N PHE A 267 4.87 -4.20 -20.95
CA PHE A 267 5.57 -5.00 -19.95
C PHE A 267 6.65 -5.91 -20.57
N ASN A 268 6.32 -6.61 -21.65
CA ASN A 268 7.28 -7.47 -22.34
C ASN A 268 8.42 -6.68 -22.99
N ALA A 269 8.15 -5.48 -23.50
CA ALA A 269 9.19 -4.57 -23.99
C ALA A 269 10.12 -4.12 -22.85
N LYS A 270 9.55 -3.68 -21.71
CA LYS A 270 10.30 -3.25 -20.53
C LYS A 270 11.09 -4.37 -19.87
N LEU A 271 10.64 -5.62 -19.93
CA LEU A 271 11.46 -6.78 -19.53
C LEU A 271 12.75 -6.86 -20.35
N SER A 272 12.69 -6.64 -21.66
CA SER A 272 13.88 -6.62 -22.52
C SER A 272 14.81 -5.45 -22.18
N ASP A 273 14.26 -4.28 -21.89
CA ASP A 273 15.01 -3.09 -21.46
C ASP A 273 15.70 -3.33 -20.11
N MET A 274 14.99 -3.90 -19.13
CA MET A 274 15.54 -4.29 -17.82
C MET A 274 16.73 -5.24 -18.00
N ARG A 275 16.58 -6.30 -18.82
CA ARG A 275 17.68 -7.23 -19.11
C ARG A 275 18.90 -6.50 -19.65
N THR A 276 18.69 -5.54 -20.53
CA THR A 276 19.77 -4.73 -21.12
C THR A 276 20.49 -3.91 -20.06
N LEU A 277 19.76 -3.23 -19.17
CA LEU A 277 20.32 -2.45 -18.06
C LEU A 277 21.17 -3.34 -17.12
N VAL A 278 20.63 -4.49 -16.70
CA VAL A 278 21.34 -5.40 -15.79
C VAL A 278 22.60 -5.99 -16.45
N GLN A 279 22.54 -6.34 -17.74
CA GLN A 279 23.72 -6.82 -18.48
C GLN A 279 24.79 -5.74 -18.66
N GLN A 280 24.40 -4.47 -18.87
CA GLN A 280 25.35 -3.35 -18.93
C GLN A 280 26.06 -3.14 -17.57
N PHE A 281 25.30 -3.17 -16.47
CA PHE A 281 25.84 -3.16 -15.13
C PHE A 281 26.81 -4.32 -14.90
N GLY A 282 26.41 -5.55 -15.27
CA GLY A 282 27.25 -6.74 -15.12
C GLY A 282 28.57 -6.65 -15.89
N LYS A 283 28.53 -6.20 -17.14
CA LYS A 283 29.74 -5.96 -17.96
C LYS A 283 30.68 -4.95 -17.31
N LYS A 284 30.15 -3.85 -16.77
CA LYS A 284 30.95 -2.80 -16.12
C LYS A 284 31.75 -3.33 -14.93
N TYR A 285 31.22 -4.30 -14.20
CA TYR A 285 31.82 -4.86 -12.99
C TYR A 285 32.33 -6.30 -13.13
N ASN A 286 32.40 -6.82 -14.36
CA ASN A 286 32.81 -8.19 -14.67
C ASN A 286 32.00 -9.25 -13.88
N LEU A 287 30.68 -9.05 -13.78
CA LEU A 287 29.73 -9.97 -13.16
C LEU A 287 29.00 -10.77 -14.25
N SER A 288 28.72 -12.04 -13.98
CA SER A 288 27.99 -12.90 -14.92
C SER A 288 26.47 -12.70 -14.82
N ASP A 289 25.75 -12.98 -15.91
CA ASP A 289 24.27 -12.96 -15.92
C ASP A 289 23.67 -13.90 -14.85
N THR A 290 24.32 -15.04 -14.59
CA THR A 290 23.92 -15.98 -13.52
C THR A 290 24.11 -15.38 -12.13
N TYR A 291 25.21 -14.64 -11.90
CA TYR A 291 25.44 -13.95 -10.64
C TYR A 291 24.37 -12.89 -10.37
N LEU A 292 23.90 -12.23 -11.43
CA LEU A 292 22.86 -11.20 -11.37
C LEU A 292 21.43 -11.75 -11.40
N GLY A 293 21.24 -13.08 -11.45
CA GLY A 293 19.91 -13.68 -11.33
C GLY A 293 18.94 -13.39 -12.49
N ILE A 294 19.38 -12.77 -13.59
CA ILE A 294 18.52 -12.15 -14.61
C ILE A 294 17.40 -13.08 -15.11
N ALA A 295 17.73 -14.34 -15.42
CA ALA A 295 16.74 -15.29 -15.92
C ALA A 295 15.66 -15.65 -14.88
N GLY A 296 16.06 -15.74 -13.61
CA GLY A 296 15.15 -15.98 -12.49
C GLY A 296 14.24 -14.78 -12.26
N ASP A 297 14.81 -13.57 -12.27
CA ASP A 297 14.08 -12.31 -12.08
C ASP A 297 13.02 -12.12 -13.16
N MET A 298 13.37 -12.31 -14.43
CA MET A 298 12.40 -12.25 -15.54
C MET A 298 11.28 -13.28 -15.39
N ALA A 299 11.62 -14.53 -15.01
CA ALA A 299 10.63 -15.57 -14.80
C ALA A 299 9.70 -15.28 -13.61
N ASN A 300 10.21 -14.64 -12.56
CA ASN A 300 9.43 -14.24 -11.40
C ASN A 300 8.52 -13.06 -11.71
N LEU A 301 8.98 -12.05 -12.49
CA LEU A 301 8.13 -10.93 -12.91
C LEU A 301 6.97 -11.40 -13.80
N MET A 302 7.19 -12.35 -14.70
CA MET A 302 6.11 -12.93 -15.51
C MET A 302 5.05 -13.67 -14.69
N LYS A 303 5.38 -14.14 -13.49
CA LYS A 303 4.41 -14.77 -12.57
C LYS A 303 3.71 -13.76 -11.66
N TYR A 304 4.27 -12.57 -11.55
CA TYR A 304 3.78 -11.52 -10.67
C TYR A 304 2.61 -10.75 -11.29
N ILE A 305 2.45 -10.84 -12.62
CA ILE A 305 1.36 -10.23 -13.42
C ILE A 305 0.37 -11.31 -13.81
#